data_AF-A0A969HYK9-F1
#
_entry.id   AF-A0A969HYK9-F1
#
_cell.length_a   1.000
_cell.length_b   1.000
_cell.length_c   1.000
_cell.angle_alpha   90.00
_cell.angle_beta   90.00
_cell.angle_gamma   90.00
#
_symmetry.space_group_name_H-M   'P 1'
#
loop_
_entity.id
_entity.type
_entity.pdbx_description
1 polymer ?
#
loop_
_entity_poly.entity_id
_entity_poly.type
_entity_poly.pdbx_seq_one_letter_code
_entity_poly.pdbx_strand_id
1 'polypeptide(L)'
;MGFNWNFAPVLDVNNNPRNPVISDRSFGEDPSRVAALGAAWAQGSLSEGVAVCAKHFPGHGDTALDSHHALPTVDKPLSVLEALESSPFRATLRDMPSIMTAPYCLSSTGHVVLPRCQNAS
;
A
#
# COMPACT_ATOMS: atom_id res chain seq x y z
N MET A 1 -22.17 -16.75 -0.70
CA MET A 1 -20.83 -16.99 -0.13
C MET A 1 -20.74 -16.12 1.13
N GLY A 2 -20.68 -16.68 2.34
CA GLY A 2 -20.80 -15.93 3.61
C GLY A 2 -19.55 -15.12 4.01
N PHE A 3 -18.84 -14.53 3.05
CA PHE A 3 -17.67 -13.69 3.32
C PHE A 3 -18.12 -12.29 3.76
N ASN A 4 -17.50 -11.78 4.81
CA ASN A 4 -17.79 -10.47 5.39
C ASN A 4 -16.56 -9.55 5.42
N TRP A 5 -15.44 -9.97 4.81
CA TRP A 5 -14.21 -9.19 4.74
C TRP A 5 -13.52 -9.42 3.40
N ASN A 6 -13.13 -8.32 2.76
CA ASN A 6 -12.28 -8.32 1.58
C ASN A 6 -10.94 -7.61 1.89
N PHE A 7 -9.82 -8.27 1.55
CA PHE A 7 -8.49 -7.64 1.63
C PHE A 7 -8.23 -6.77 0.40
N ALA A 8 -8.99 -5.70 0.30
CA ALA A 8 -8.94 -4.65 -0.71
C ALA A 8 -9.51 -3.37 -0.04
N PRO A 9 -9.28 -2.17 -0.58
CA PRO A 9 -8.62 -1.84 -1.85
C PRO A 9 -7.08 -1.84 -1.78
N VAL A 10 -6.46 -1.97 -2.94
CA VAL A 10 -5.03 -1.66 -3.13
C VAL A 10 -4.89 -0.15 -3.26
N LEU A 11 -4.17 0.48 -2.34
CA LEU A 11 -3.88 1.91 -2.31
C LEU A 11 -2.42 2.22 -2.71
N ASP A 12 -1.70 1.24 -3.22
CA ASP A 12 -0.36 1.43 -3.76
C ASP A 12 -0.41 2.27 -5.04
N VAL A 13 0.42 3.31 -5.12
CA VAL A 13 0.57 4.16 -6.31
C VAL A 13 1.54 3.49 -7.28
N ASN A 14 1.12 3.10 -8.48
CA ASN A 14 1.99 2.42 -9.44
C ASN A 14 2.95 3.39 -10.16
N ASN A 15 3.85 4.03 -9.41
CA ASN A 15 4.81 5.01 -9.92
C ASN A 15 6.08 4.39 -10.52
N ASN A 16 6.20 3.06 -10.51
CA ASN A 16 7.28 2.33 -11.13
C ASN A 16 6.73 1.37 -12.20
N PRO A 17 6.89 1.68 -13.49
CA PRO A 17 6.37 0.83 -14.57
C PRO A 17 7.07 -0.54 -14.65
N ARG A 18 8.17 -0.74 -13.92
CA ARG A 18 8.87 -2.03 -13.80
C ARG A 18 8.43 -2.83 -12.57
N ASN A 19 7.47 -2.34 -11.77
CA ASN A 19 6.94 -3.08 -10.63
C ASN A 19 6.18 -4.32 -11.12
N PRO A 20 6.66 -5.54 -10.80
CA PRO A 20 6.06 -6.77 -11.32
C PRO A 20 4.80 -7.20 -10.55
N VAL A 21 4.51 -6.59 -9.39
CA VAL A 21 3.50 -7.08 -8.43
C VAL A 21 2.29 -6.17 -8.31
N ILE A 22 2.45 -4.85 -8.39
CA ILE A 22 1.37 -3.87 -8.21
C ILE A 22 0.69 -3.53 -9.51
N SER A 23 1.42 -3.10 -10.54
CA SER A 23 0.96 -2.90 -11.92
C SER A 23 -0.56 -2.65 -12.08
N ASP A 24 -1.29 -3.61 -12.64
CA ASP A 24 -2.72 -3.58 -12.94
C ASP A 24 -3.65 -3.72 -11.71
N ARG A 25 -3.11 -3.99 -10.53
CA ARG A 25 -3.84 -4.03 -9.26
C ARG A 25 -3.99 -2.66 -8.63
N SER A 26 -3.20 -1.67 -9.06
CA SER A 26 -3.34 -0.28 -8.63
C SER A 26 -4.43 0.44 -9.40
N PHE A 27 -5.04 1.44 -8.77
CA PHE A 27 -5.94 2.38 -9.43
C PHE A 27 -5.24 3.41 -10.32
N GLY A 28 -3.91 3.44 -10.31
CA GLY A 28 -3.08 4.21 -11.23
C GLY A 28 -1.80 4.78 -10.62
N GLU A 29 -1.20 5.69 -11.36
CA GLU A 29 0.08 6.33 -11.01
C GLU A 29 -0.11 7.66 -10.27
N ASP A 30 -1.33 8.20 -10.26
CA ASP A 30 -1.69 9.46 -9.59
C ASP A 30 -2.25 9.21 -8.18
N PRO A 31 -1.60 9.71 -7.11
CA PRO A 31 -2.04 9.48 -5.73
C PRO A 31 -3.47 9.96 -5.45
N SER A 32 -3.89 11.09 -6.04
CA SER A 32 -5.25 11.63 -5.83
C SER A 32 -6.31 10.72 -6.45
N ARG A 33 -6.07 10.20 -7.66
CA ARG A 33 -6.91 9.19 -8.31
C ARG A 33 -6.97 7.90 -7.52
N VAL A 34 -5.84 7.41 -7.01
CA VAL A 34 -5.79 6.20 -6.19
C VAL A 34 -6.63 6.36 -4.93
N ALA A 35 -6.52 7.50 -4.24
CA ALA A 35 -7.33 7.82 -3.07
C ALA A 35 -8.83 7.86 -3.40
N ALA A 36 -9.21 8.58 -4.46
CA ALA A 36 -10.61 8.76 -4.84
C ALA A 36 -11.28 7.43 -5.21
N LEU A 37 -10.63 6.62 -6.04
CA LEU A 37 -11.16 5.32 -6.46
C LEU A 37 -11.12 4.29 -5.34
N GLY A 38 -10.07 4.30 -4.51
CA GLY A 38 -9.99 3.46 -3.32
C GLY A 38 -11.10 3.74 -2.31
N ALA A 39 -11.38 5.01 -2.03
CA ALA A 39 -12.49 5.41 -1.16
C ALA A 39 -13.85 4.98 -1.75
N ALA A 40 -14.09 5.23 -3.05
CA ALA A 40 -15.33 4.81 -3.70
C ALA A 40 -15.53 3.28 -3.63
N TRP A 41 -14.46 2.51 -3.85
CA TRP A 41 -14.48 1.06 -3.75
C TRP A 41 -14.82 0.58 -2.32
N ALA A 42 -14.22 1.23 -1.31
CA ALA A 42 -14.48 0.92 0.09
C ALA A 42 -15.93 1.22 0.47
N GLN A 43 -16.45 2.39 0.08
CA GLN A 43 -17.84 2.77 0.36
C GLN A 43 -18.83 1.75 -0.23
N GLY A 44 -18.61 1.31 -1.47
CA GLY A 44 -19.46 0.27 -2.10
C GLY A 44 -19.38 -1.09 -1.41
N SER A 45 -18.21 -1.48 -0.88
CA SER A 45 -18.08 -2.74 -0.13
C SER A 45 -18.76 -2.66 1.24
N LEU A 46 -18.59 -1.53 1.92
CA LEU A 46 -19.18 -1.29 3.24
C LEU A 46 -20.70 -1.20 3.18
N SER A 47 -21.28 -0.63 2.11
CA SER A 47 -22.74 -0.58 1.94
C SER A 47 -23.38 -1.97 1.82
N GLU A 48 -22.61 -2.95 1.35
CA GLU A 48 -23.04 -4.35 1.26
C GLU A 48 -22.69 -5.18 2.52
N GLY A 49 -22.20 -4.52 3.58
CA GLY A 49 -21.83 -5.18 4.84
C GLY A 49 -20.53 -5.97 4.77
N VAL A 50 -19.64 -5.68 3.81
CA VAL A 50 -18.33 -6.31 3.67
C VAL A 50 -17.23 -5.36 4.15
N ALA A 51 -16.52 -5.75 5.20
CA ALA A 51 -15.37 -5.00 5.71
C ALA A 51 -14.21 -4.99 4.70
N VAL A 52 -13.41 -3.92 4.75
CA VAL A 52 -12.32 -3.68 3.79
C VAL A 52 -10.98 -3.56 4.51
N CYS A 53 -9.89 -3.83 3.81
CA CYS A 53 -8.53 -3.70 4.32
C CYS A 53 -7.64 -3.03 3.27
N ALA A 54 -7.31 -1.77 3.53
CA ALA A 54 -6.42 -1.01 2.66
C ALA A 54 -5.00 -1.62 2.69
N LYS A 55 -4.38 -1.77 1.52
CA LYS A 55 -3.07 -2.43 1.39
C LYS A 55 -2.22 -1.82 0.26
N HIS A 56 -0.89 -1.91 0.30
CA HIS A 56 -0.05 -2.51 1.34
C HIS A 56 0.79 -1.42 2.01
N PHE A 57 0.40 -0.98 3.21
CA PHE A 57 1.00 0.18 3.87
C PHE A 57 2.49 -0.03 4.18
N PRO A 58 3.35 1.01 4.05
CA PRO A 58 3.02 2.39 3.62
C PRO A 58 2.95 2.65 2.10
N GLY A 59 2.94 1.60 1.28
CA GLY A 59 2.79 1.64 -0.16
C GLY A 59 3.85 0.77 -0.87
N HIS A 60 3.43 -0.15 -1.73
CA HIS A 60 4.30 -1.11 -2.42
C HIS A 60 4.55 -0.78 -3.91
N GLY A 61 4.20 0.45 -4.29
CA GLY A 61 4.18 0.90 -5.68
C GLY A 61 5.54 1.03 -6.36
N ASP A 62 6.60 1.27 -5.59
CA ASP A 62 7.97 1.45 -6.09
C ASP A 62 8.94 0.33 -5.66
N THR A 63 8.45 -0.89 -5.46
CA THR A 63 9.33 -2.03 -5.19
C THR A 63 9.74 -2.68 -6.51
N ALA A 64 11.05 -2.81 -6.74
CA ALA A 64 11.61 -3.52 -7.89
C ALA A 64 11.69 -5.04 -7.68
N LEU A 65 11.45 -5.50 -6.44
CA LEU A 65 11.48 -6.90 -6.05
C LEU A 65 10.10 -7.31 -5.54
N ASP A 66 9.68 -8.49 -5.95
CA ASP A 66 8.49 -9.12 -5.41
C ASP A 66 8.76 -9.59 -3.97
N SER A 67 7.97 -9.05 -3.03
CA SER A 67 8.04 -9.41 -1.62
C SER A 67 7.74 -10.88 -1.30
N HIS A 68 7.13 -11.62 -2.23
CA HIS A 68 6.96 -13.07 -2.09
C HIS A 68 8.30 -13.83 -2.20
N HIS A 69 9.34 -13.23 -2.79
CA HIS A 69 10.62 -13.87 -3.08
C HIS A 69 11.80 -13.32 -2.29
N ALA A 70 11.79 -12.02 -1.96
CA ALA A 70 12.81 -11.37 -1.15
C ALA A 70 12.23 -10.16 -0.43
N LEU A 71 12.83 -9.72 0.67
CA LEU A 71 12.41 -8.47 1.32
C LEU A 71 12.84 -7.28 0.45
N PRO A 72 11.92 -6.50 -0.13
CA PRO A 72 12.30 -5.28 -0.81
C PRO A 72 12.81 -4.27 0.22
N THR A 73 13.71 -3.39 -0.22
CA THR A 73 14.07 -2.18 0.51
C THR A 73 13.60 -0.99 -0.30
N VAL A 74 12.89 -0.06 0.34
CA VAL A 74 12.53 1.23 -0.24
C VAL A 74 13.49 2.27 0.30
N ASP A 75 14.37 2.76 -0.58
CA ASP A 75 15.36 3.78 -0.27
C ASP A 75 14.90 5.15 -0.76
N LYS A 76 13.96 5.74 -0.02
CA LYS A 76 13.41 7.07 -0.28
C LYS A 76 13.49 7.93 0.98
N PRO A 77 13.69 9.24 0.84
CA PRO A 77 13.45 10.16 1.95
C PRO A 77 12.02 10.01 2.46
N LEU A 78 11.83 10.04 3.78
CA LEU A 78 10.51 9.93 4.41
C LEU A 78 9.50 10.93 3.81
N SER A 79 9.93 12.17 3.51
CA SER A 79 9.07 13.18 2.91
C SER A 79 8.53 12.80 1.52
N VAL A 80 9.31 12.06 0.73
CA VAL A 80 8.87 11.55 -0.58
C VAL A 80 7.86 10.42 -0.37
N LEU A 81 8.16 9.51 0.56
CA LEU A 81 7.26 8.41 0.93
C LEU A 81 5.90 8.91 1.44
N GLU A 82 5.91 9.95 2.27
CA GLU A 82 4.70 10.56 2.79
C GLU A 82 3.88 11.27 1.71
N ALA A 83 4.56 11.96 0.79
CA ALA A 83 3.91 12.74 -0.28
C ALA A 83 3.34 11.86 -1.41
N LEU A 84 3.93 10.70 -1.67
CA LEU A 84 3.52 9.82 -2.77
C LEU A 84 2.86 8.55 -2.24
N GLU A 85 3.62 7.63 -1.64
CA GLU A 85 3.15 6.29 -1.29
C GLU A 85 2.10 6.29 -0.16
N SER A 86 2.30 7.09 0.89
CA SER A 86 1.38 7.14 2.04
C SER A 86 0.22 8.11 1.86
N SER A 87 0.28 8.98 0.85
CA SER A 87 -0.73 10.02 0.61
C SER A 87 -2.14 9.44 0.41
N PRO A 88 -2.35 8.38 -0.41
CA PRO A 88 -3.66 7.76 -0.54
C PRO A 88 -4.18 7.17 0.76
N PHE A 89 -3.32 6.49 1.53
CA PHE A 89 -3.70 5.93 2.83
C PHE A 89 -4.19 7.04 3.76
N ARG A 90 -3.41 8.12 3.90
CA ARG A 90 -3.73 9.26 4.76
C ARG A 90 -5.05 9.92 4.36
N ALA A 91 -5.31 10.06 3.06
CA ALA A 91 -6.55 10.64 2.54
C ALA A 91 -7.78 9.78 2.86
N THR A 92 -7.65 8.46 2.92
CA THR A 92 -8.78 7.52 3.10
C THR A 92 -8.85 6.87 4.48
N LEU A 93 -8.01 7.27 5.45
CA LEU A 93 -7.92 6.62 6.78
C LEU A 93 -9.27 6.50 7.49
N ARG A 94 -10.15 7.50 7.32
CA ARG A 94 -11.46 7.52 7.98
C ARG A 94 -12.48 6.58 7.34
N ASP A 95 -12.24 6.16 6.11
CA ASP A 95 -13.13 5.31 5.33
C ASP A 95 -12.78 3.81 5.46
N MET A 96 -11.65 3.48 6.07
CA MET A 96 -11.10 2.12 6.10
C MET A 96 -11.11 1.54 7.52
N PRO A 97 -11.81 0.42 7.79
CA PRO A 97 -11.81 -0.23 9.10
C PRO A 97 -10.49 -0.96 9.41
N SER A 98 -9.63 -1.21 8.42
CA SER A 98 -8.34 -1.87 8.64
C SER A 98 -7.29 -1.52 7.57
N ILE A 99 -6.02 -1.71 7.93
CA ILE A 99 -4.85 -1.55 7.06
C ILE A 99 -3.97 -2.78 7.17
N MET A 100 -3.49 -3.30 6.04
CA MET A 100 -2.49 -4.35 5.96
C MET A 100 -1.13 -3.76 5.62
N THR A 101 -0.11 -4.18 6.37
CA THR A 101 1.28 -3.76 6.17
C THR A 101 1.97 -4.61 5.11
N ALA A 102 2.86 -3.99 4.35
CA ALA A 102 3.74 -4.70 3.42
C ALA A 102 4.99 -5.22 4.15
N PRO A 103 5.52 -6.40 3.78
CA PRO A 103 6.76 -6.90 4.34
C PRO A 103 7.97 -6.35 3.57
N TYR A 104 8.33 -5.09 3.80
CA TYR A 104 9.55 -4.48 3.23
C TYR A 104 10.28 -3.58 4.23
N CYS A 105 11.54 -3.28 3.94
CA CYS A 105 12.43 -2.49 4.78
C CYS A 105 12.47 -1.03 4.31
N LEU A 106 12.42 -0.09 5.25
CA LEU A 106 12.64 1.33 5.00
C LEU A 106 14.06 1.69 5.42
N SER A 107 14.90 2.19 4.50
CA SER A 107 16.30 2.53 4.81
C SER A 107 16.52 3.97 5.30
N SER A 108 15.49 4.83 5.33
CA SER A 108 15.66 6.20 5.83
C SER A 108 15.39 6.31 7.34
N THR A 109 16.45 6.52 8.14
CA THR A 109 16.60 7.31 9.39
C THR A 109 15.41 7.64 10.32
N GLY A 110 14.27 6.94 10.28
CA GLY A 110 13.10 7.29 11.09
C GLY A 110 12.03 6.21 11.06
N HIS A 111 12.22 5.18 11.88
CA HIS A 111 11.16 4.35 12.45
C HIS A 111 10.29 3.53 11.46
N VAL A 112 10.84 2.47 10.85
CA VAL A 112 10.39 1.06 11.03
C VAL A 112 11.47 0.17 10.40
N VAL A 113 12.30 -0.45 11.23
CA VAL A 113 13.21 -1.53 10.82
C VAL A 113 12.60 -2.81 11.36
N LEU A 114 11.94 -3.60 10.51
CA LEU A 114 11.50 -4.93 10.90
C LEU A 114 12.74 -5.82 11.19
N PRO A 115 12.68 -6.81 12.09
CA PRO A 115 13.84 -7.60 12.49
C PRO A 115 14.60 -8.26 11.32
N ARG A 116 13.90 -8.60 10.22
CA ARG A 116 14.54 -9.18 9.03
C ARG A 116 15.35 -8.18 8.19
N CYS A 117 15.23 -6.87 8.45
CA CYS A 117 15.97 -5.82 7.75
C CYS A 117 17.42 -5.68 8.19
N GLN A 118 17.82 -6.30 9.32
CA GLN A 118 19.18 -6.21 9.86
C GLN A 118 20.17 -7.18 9.21
N ASN A 119 19.68 -8.16 8.43
CA ASN A 119 20.51 -9.22 7.83
C ASN A 119 20.60 -9.13 6.29
N ALA A 120 20.12 -8.05 5.68
CA ALA A 120 20.24 -7.80 4.24
C ALA A 120 21.49 -6.94 3.97
N SER A 121 22.66 -7.56 4.08
CA SER A 121 23.96 -6.98 3.68
C SER A 121 24.72 -7.98 2.81
#